data_AF-G9QLI8-F1
#
_entry.id   AF-G9QLI8-F1
#
_cell.length_a   1.000
_cell.length_b   1.000
_cell.length_c   1.000
_cell.angle_alpha   90.00
_cell.angle_beta   90.00
_cell.angle_gamma   90.00
#
_symmetry.space_group_name_H-M   'P 1'
#
loop_
_entity.id
_entity.type
_entity.pdbx_description
1 polymer ?
#
loop_
_entity_poly.entity_id
_entity_poly.type
_entity_poly.pdbx_seq_one_letter_code
_entity_poly.pdbx_strand_id
1 'polypeptide(L)'
;MAMAWHDVYQDFYTLPKKEQLELFRAIKKDLFPEPKSDISKMVREVRETRFSKGLACVHCGSMSVKRNGRYRSRQRYLCKDCGKSFNDMTGSPLSGTRYPHKWLKYFEMMVKGYTLPKIAEELHIHISTAFYWRH
;
A
#
# COMPACT_ATOMS: atom_id res chain seq x y z
N MET A 1 -8.37 0.82 42.28
CA MET A 1 -9.24 2.01 42.11
C MET A 1 -8.99 2.52 40.70
N ALA A 2 -10.03 2.62 39.87
CA ALA A 2 -9.87 3.13 38.51
C ALA A 2 -9.49 4.61 38.61
N MET A 3 -8.30 4.99 38.11
CA MET A 3 -7.94 6.41 38.01
C MET A 3 -8.95 7.07 37.06
N ALA A 4 -9.54 8.19 37.47
CA ALA A 4 -10.43 8.92 36.60
C ALA A 4 -9.61 9.51 35.44
N TRP A 5 -10.21 9.63 34.26
CA TRP A 5 -9.52 10.24 33.10
C TRP A 5 -9.02 11.66 33.39
N HIS A 6 -9.65 12.34 34.36
CA HIS A 6 -9.21 13.62 34.88
C HIS A 6 -7.85 13.56 35.59
N ASP A 7 -7.59 12.52 36.39
CA ASP A 7 -6.32 12.35 37.11
C ASP A 7 -5.18 12.15 36.10
N VAL A 8 -5.43 11.30 35.09
CA VAL A 8 -4.50 11.08 33.97
C VAL A 8 -4.27 12.36 33.16
N TYR A 9 -5.31 13.18 32.98
CA TYR A 9 -5.19 14.46 32.29
C TYR A 9 -4.38 15.48 33.08
N GLN A 10 -4.51 15.53 34.41
CA GLN A 10 -3.69 16.40 35.25
C GLN A 10 -2.23 15.98 35.24
N ASP A 11 -1.97 14.68 35.40
CA ASP A 11 -0.62 14.12 35.34
C ASP A 11 0.05 14.37 33.98
N PHE A 12 -0.72 14.41 32.89
CA PHE A 12 -0.19 14.77 31.58
C PHE A 12 0.45 16.16 31.56
N TYR A 13 -0.15 17.16 32.21
CA TYR A 13 0.40 18.53 32.22
C TYR A 13 1.59 18.70 33.17
N THR A 14 1.79 17.79 34.12
CA THR A 14 2.97 17.82 35.00
C THR A 14 4.24 17.34 34.31
N LEU A 15 4.11 16.60 33.20
CA LEU A 15 5.24 16.10 32.42
C LEU A 15 5.96 17.22 31.63
N PRO A 16 7.28 17.11 31.39
CA PRO A 16 7.99 17.96 30.45
C PRO A 16 7.41 17.89 29.03
N LYS A 17 7.53 18.96 28.24
CA LYS A 17 6.95 19.02 26.88
C LYS A 17 7.38 17.89 25.94
N LYS A 18 8.61 17.41 26.07
CA LYS A 18 9.11 16.27 25.29
C LYS A 18 8.37 14.98 25.64
N GLU A 19 8.21 14.71 26.94
CA GLU A 19 7.54 13.52 27.45
C GLU A 19 6.03 13.56 27.19
N GLN A 20 5.40 14.74 27.28
CA GLN A 20 4.01 14.95 26.84
C GLN A 20 3.82 14.50 25.39
N LEU A 21 4.74 14.88 24.51
CA LEU A 21 4.68 14.54 23.09
C LEU A 21 4.89 13.05 22.86
N GLU A 22 5.80 12.41 23.58
CA GLU A 22 6.05 10.97 23.52
C GLU A 22 4.85 10.17 24.02
N LEU A 23 4.26 10.56 25.16
CA LEU A 23 3.06 9.95 25.72
C LEU A 23 1.86 10.10 24.78
N PHE A 24 1.65 11.30 24.21
CA PHE A 24 0.61 11.53 23.21
C PHE A 24 0.77 10.61 21.99
N ARG A 25 2.01 10.45 21.48
CA ARG A 25 2.29 9.57 20.34
C ARG A 25 2.00 8.10 20.66
N ALA A 26 2.33 7.65 21.87
CA ALA A 26 2.03 6.29 22.32
C ALA A 26 0.52 6.05 22.41
N ILE A 27 -0.22 6.93 23.10
CA ILE A 27 -1.68 6.83 23.22
C ILE A 27 -2.35 6.86 21.84
N LYS A 28 -1.91 7.78 20.96
CA LYS A 28 -2.41 7.85 19.59
C LYS A 28 -2.20 6.54 18.84
N LYS A 29 -1.02 5.92 18.95
CA LYS A 29 -0.70 4.66 18.28
C LYS A 29 -1.58 3.50 18.76
N ASP A 30 -1.88 3.45 20.06
CA ASP A 30 -2.64 2.35 20.65
C ASP A 30 -4.14 2.47 20.41
N LEU A 31 -4.68 3.69 20.50
CA LEU A 31 -6.12 3.97 20.30
C LEU A 31 -6.48 4.14 18.82
N PHE A 32 -5.57 4.69 18.03
CA PHE A 32 -5.74 4.93 16.59
C PHE A 32 -4.58 4.29 15.83
N PRO A 33 -4.47 2.95 15.85
CA PRO A 33 -3.44 2.27 15.07
C PRO A 33 -3.63 2.63 13.60
N GLU A 34 -2.54 3.08 12.96
CA GLU A 34 -2.55 3.29 11.51
C GLU A 34 -3.08 2.00 10.87
N PRO A 35 -4.17 2.08 10.08
CA PRO A 35 -4.73 0.89 9.47
C PRO A 35 -3.62 0.24 8.65
N LYS A 36 -3.31 -1.02 8.95
CA LYS A 36 -2.40 -1.79 8.09
C LYS A 36 -2.89 -1.61 6.68
N SER A 37 -2.04 -1.09 5.79
CA SER A 37 -2.40 -0.86 4.40
C SER A 37 -2.95 -2.16 3.84
N ASP A 38 -4.27 -2.27 3.75
CA ASP A 38 -4.89 -3.53 3.38
C ASP A 38 -4.75 -3.65 1.88
N ILE A 39 -3.66 -4.28 1.46
CA ILE A 39 -3.37 -4.57 0.06
C ILE A 39 -4.57 -5.28 -0.58
N SER A 40 -5.34 -6.06 0.19
CA SER A 40 -6.53 -6.75 -0.33
C SER A 40 -7.64 -5.78 -0.73
N LYS A 41 -7.87 -4.72 0.07
CA LYS A 41 -8.81 -3.64 -0.25
C LYS A 41 -8.38 -2.87 -1.49
N MET A 42 -7.10 -2.47 -1.56
CA MET A 42 -6.54 -1.77 -2.73
C MET A 42 -6.64 -2.63 -4.00
N VAL A 43 -6.30 -3.92 -3.92
CA VAL A 43 -6.41 -4.85 -5.06
C VAL A 43 -7.87 -5.00 -5.50
N ARG A 44 -8.82 -5.03 -4.55
CA ARG A 44 -10.26 -5.06 -4.87
C ARG A 44 -10.69 -3.80 -5.61
N GLU A 45 -10.31 -2.62 -5.12
CA GLU A 45 -10.63 -1.34 -5.75
C GLU A 45 -10.02 -1.21 -7.15
N VAL A 46 -8.76 -1.63 -7.34
CA VAL A 46 -8.10 -1.66 -8.65
C VAL A 46 -8.88 -2.56 -9.61
N ARG A 47 -9.31 -3.73 -9.14
CA ARG A 47 -10.07 -4.68 -9.95
C ARG A 47 -11.44 -4.14 -10.34
N GLU A 48 -12.18 -3.57 -9.39
CA GLU A 48 -13.48 -2.92 -9.63
C GLU A 48 -13.34 -1.78 -10.63
N THR A 49 -12.31 -0.95 -10.49
CA THR A 49 -12.05 0.18 -11.40
C THR A 49 -11.72 -0.31 -12.82
N ARG A 50 -10.75 -1.24 -12.93
CA ARG A 50 -10.23 -1.71 -14.24
C ARG A 50 -11.22 -2.57 -15.01
N PHE A 51 -12.03 -3.35 -14.30
CA PHE A 51 -12.95 -4.32 -14.90
C PHE A 51 -14.41 -4.02 -14.57
N SER A 52 -14.74 -2.75 -14.30
CA SER A 52 -16.11 -2.27 -14.02
C SER A 52 -17.12 -2.67 -15.10
N LYS A 53 -16.68 -2.74 -16.35
CA LYS A 53 -17.48 -3.14 -17.53
C LYS A 53 -17.32 -4.62 -17.92
N GLY A 54 -16.71 -5.42 -17.04
CA GLY A 54 -16.37 -6.82 -17.31
C GLY A 54 -14.87 -7.06 -17.49
N LEU A 55 -14.47 -8.32 -17.33
CA LEU A 55 -13.07 -8.74 -17.44
C LEU A 55 -12.67 -8.88 -18.92
N ALA A 56 -11.86 -7.93 -19.40
CA ALA A 56 -11.27 -7.97 -20.73
C ALA A 56 -9.74 -8.13 -20.67
N CYS A 57 -9.16 -8.69 -21.73
CA CYS A 57 -7.72 -8.82 -21.87
C CYS A 57 -7.07 -7.44 -22.00
N VAL A 58 -6.13 -7.14 -21.11
CA VAL A 58 -5.37 -5.87 -21.14
C VAL A 58 -4.44 -5.72 -22.35
N HIS A 59 -4.20 -6.81 -23.10
CA HIS A 59 -3.31 -6.81 -24.25
C HIS A 59 -4.03 -6.63 -25.59
N CYS A 60 -5.26 -7.13 -25.72
CA CYS A 60 -6.01 -7.13 -26.98
C CYS A 60 -7.49 -6.75 -26.87
N GLY A 61 -8.00 -6.45 -25.67
CA GLY A 61 -9.40 -6.06 -25.46
C GLY A 61 -10.41 -7.22 -25.49
N SER A 62 -10.02 -8.44 -25.85
CA SER A 62 -10.91 -9.59 -25.89
C SER A 62 -11.55 -9.90 -24.52
N MET A 63 -12.85 -10.20 -24.53
CA MET A 63 -13.59 -10.69 -23.34
C MET A 63 -13.47 -12.22 -23.15
N SER A 64 -12.84 -12.92 -24.10
CA SER A 64 -12.58 -14.36 -24.05
C SER A 64 -11.42 -14.66 -23.09
N VAL A 65 -11.71 -14.62 -21.79
CA VAL A 65 -10.71 -14.73 -20.71
C VAL A 65 -11.09 -15.85 -19.74
N LYS A 66 -10.11 -16.68 -19.35
CA LYS A 66 -10.26 -17.69 -18.28
C LYS A 66 -9.32 -17.43 -17.11
N ARG A 67 -9.69 -17.92 -15.92
CA ARG A 67 -8.79 -17.97 -14.76
C ARG A 67 -7.65 -18.95 -15.03
N ASN A 68 -6.43 -18.57 -14.67
CA ASN A 68 -5.20 -19.33 -14.93
C ASN A 68 -4.34 -19.46 -13.67
N GLY A 69 -4.95 -19.96 -12.59
CA GLY A 69 -4.31 -20.11 -11.28
C GLY A 69 -4.13 -18.78 -10.53
N ARG A 70 -3.38 -18.84 -9.42
CA ARG A 70 -3.06 -17.68 -8.57
C ARG A 70 -1.57 -17.61 -8.31
N TYR A 71 -1.04 -16.41 -8.10
CA TYR A 71 0.33 -16.18 -7.67
C TYR A 71 0.36 -15.16 -6.52
N ARG A 72 0.92 -15.52 -5.36
CA ARG A 72 1.00 -14.65 -4.17
C ARG A 72 -0.31 -13.91 -3.90
N SER A 73 -1.39 -14.69 -3.71
CA SER A 73 -2.79 -14.26 -3.54
C SER A 73 -3.45 -13.48 -4.69
N ARG A 74 -2.74 -13.18 -5.79
CA ARG A 74 -3.30 -12.49 -6.96
C ARG A 74 -3.85 -13.48 -7.98
N GLN A 75 -5.03 -13.21 -8.51
CA GLN A 75 -5.62 -14.00 -9.59
C GLN A 75 -4.85 -13.75 -10.90
N ARG A 76 -4.51 -14.83 -11.62
CA ARG A 76 -4.01 -14.75 -13.00
C ARG A 76 -5.13 -15.09 -13.98
N TYR A 77 -5.08 -14.46 -15.13
CA TYR A 77 -5.99 -14.63 -16.24
C TYR A 77 -5.23 -15.01 -17.50
N LEU A 78 -5.84 -15.79 -18.38
CA LEU A 78 -5.32 -16.13 -19.70
C LEU A 78 -6.38 -15.73 -20.74
N CYS A 79 -5.98 -14.90 -21.69
CA CYS A 79 -6.81 -14.62 -22.86
C CYS A 79 -6.74 -15.81 -23.82
N LYS A 80 -7.91 -16.28 -24.26
CA LYS A 80 -7.99 -17.40 -25.22
C LYS A 80 -7.66 -16.96 -26.65
N ASP A 81 -7.83 -15.68 -26.97
CA ASP A 81 -7.65 -15.19 -28.35
C ASP A 81 -6.19 -14.83 -28.63
N CYS A 82 -5.51 -14.12 -27.71
CA CYS A 82 -4.10 -13.76 -27.90
C CYS A 82 -3.11 -14.65 -27.13
N GLY A 83 -3.60 -15.59 -26.31
CA GLY A 83 -2.77 -16.51 -25.52
C GLY A 83 -1.96 -15.86 -24.38
N LYS A 84 -2.03 -14.54 -24.20
CA LYS A 84 -1.25 -13.83 -23.17
C LYS A 84 -1.89 -13.94 -21.79
N SER A 85 -1.05 -14.09 -20.77
CA SER A 85 -1.47 -14.02 -19.36
C SER A 85 -1.46 -12.58 -18.84
N PHE A 86 -2.36 -12.27 -17.91
CA PHE A 86 -2.39 -10.99 -17.19
C PHE A 86 -3.02 -11.15 -15.80
N ASN A 87 -3.01 -10.08 -15.00
CA ASN A 87 -3.67 -9.95 -13.70
C ASN A 87 -4.14 -8.50 -13.49
N ASP A 88 -4.77 -8.23 -12.35
CA ASP A 88 -5.32 -6.90 -12.00
C ASP A 88 -4.26 -5.78 -12.02
N MET A 89 -2.99 -6.14 -11.78
CA MET A 89 -1.86 -5.21 -11.71
C MET A 89 -1.03 -5.15 -13.00
N THR A 90 -1.37 -5.92 -14.05
CA THR A 90 -0.64 -5.87 -15.32
C THR A 90 -0.66 -4.46 -15.89
N GLY A 91 0.50 -3.97 -16.35
CA GLY A 91 0.65 -2.61 -16.87
C GLY A 91 0.43 -1.50 -15.82
N SER A 92 0.51 -1.81 -14.52
CA SER A 92 0.58 -0.79 -13.47
C SER A 92 1.99 -0.75 -12.87
N PRO A 93 2.39 0.35 -12.19
CA PRO A 93 3.66 0.40 -11.47
C PRO A 93 3.83 -0.74 -10.44
N LEU A 94 2.71 -1.23 -9.90
CA LEU A 94 2.64 -2.36 -8.97
C LEU A 94 2.78 -3.75 -9.64
N SER A 95 2.96 -3.80 -10.96
CA SER A 95 3.17 -5.04 -11.70
C SER A 95 4.47 -5.70 -11.23
N GLY A 96 4.42 -6.99 -10.88
CA GLY A 96 5.62 -7.74 -10.47
C GLY A 96 6.28 -7.31 -9.15
N THR A 97 5.81 -6.25 -8.48
CA THR A 97 6.40 -5.79 -7.22
C THR A 97 6.29 -6.83 -6.11
N ARG A 98 7.38 -7.01 -5.36
CA ARG A 98 7.43 -7.83 -4.15
C ARG A 98 6.91 -7.07 -2.92
N TYR A 99 6.88 -5.74 -2.96
CA TYR A 99 6.60 -4.89 -1.80
C TYR A 99 5.42 -3.94 -2.05
N PRO A 100 4.20 -4.44 -2.35
CA PRO A 100 3.06 -3.59 -2.67
C PRO A 100 2.69 -2.60 -1.54
N HIS A 101 2.92 -2.95 -0.28
CA HIS A 101 2.66 -2.07 0.88
C HIS A 101 3.54 -0.81 0.91
N LYS A 102 4.72 -0.82 0.27
CA LYS A 102 5.63 0.33 0.29
C LYS A 102 5.29 1.39 -0.77
N TRP A 103 4.44 1.06 -1.74
CA TRP A 103 4.17 1.94 -2.89
C TRP A 103 3.40 3.21 -2.55
N LEU A 104 2.44 3.15 -1.62
CA LEU A 104 1.73 4.35 -1.16
C LEU A 104 2.71 5.36 -0.57
N LYS A 105 3.60 4.90 0.32
CA LYS A 105 4.62 5.76 0.92
C LYS A 105 5.65 6.23 -0.11
N TYR A 106 6.05 5.37 -1.05
CA TYR A 106 6.92 5.74 -2.17
C TYR A 106 6.31 6.90 -2.98
N PHE A 107 5.04 6.79 -3.40
CA PHE A 107 4.37 7.86 -4.15
C PHE A 107 4.26 9.14 -3.34
N GLU A 108 3.91 9.06 -2.05
CA GLU A 108 3.86 10.23 -1.16
C GLU A 108 5.21 10.96 -1.12
N MET A 109 6.32 10.23 -0.98
CA MET A 109 7.66 10.81 -0.94
C MET A 109 8.09 11.39 -2.30
N MET A 110 7.73 10.72 -3.40
CA MET A 110 7.98 11.22 -4.76
C MET A 110 7.24 12.53 -5.02
N VAL A 111 5.96 12.63 -4.65
CA VAL A 111 5.15 13.87 -4.78
C VAL A 111 5.74 15.00 -3.94
N LYS A 112 6.27 14.68 -2.76
CA LYS A 112 6.96 15.66 -1.89
C LYS A 112 8.38 16.02 -2.38
N GLY A 113 8.85 15.45 -3.50
CA GLY A 113 10.15 15.78 -4.09
C GLY A 113 11.36 15.17 -3.38
N TYR A 114 11.20 14.06 -2.65
CA TYR A 114 12.32 13.40 -1.98
C TYR A 114 13.25 12.73 -3.01
N THR A 115 14.55 12.70 -2.70
CA THR A 115 15.53 12.01 -3.54
C THR A 115 15.42 10.49 -3.41
N LEU A 116 15.78 9.74 -4.46
CA LEU A 116 15.75 8.28 -4.44
C LEU A 116 16.59 7.66 -3.30
N PRO A 117 17.79 8.18 -2.94
CA PRO A 117 18.53 7.69 -1.77
C PRO A 117 17.73 7.82 -0.47
N LYS A 118 17.08 8.96 -0.24
CA LYS A 118 16.26 9.20 0.95
C LYS A 118 15.03 8.28 1.00
N ILE A 119 14.43 8.01 -0.17
CA ILE A 119 13.32 7.06 -0.29
C ILE A 119 13.79 5.63 -0.02
N ALA A 120 14.97 5.26 -0.53
CA ALA A 120 15.55 3.94 -0.34
C ALA A 120 15.84 3.65 1.14
N GLU A 121 16.39 4.64 1.85
CA GLU A 121 16.63 4.60 3.29
C GLU A 121 15.32 4.45 4.07
N GLU A 122 14.37 5.38 3.88
CA GLU A 122 13.09 5.40 4.60
C GLU A 122 12.25 4.13 4.38
N LEU A 123 12.23 3.63 3.15
CA LEU A 123 11.46 2.43 2.80
C LEU A 123 12.24 1.13 3.02
N HIS A 124 13.50 1.19 3.45
CA HIS A 124 14.39 0.03 3.55
C HIS A 124 14.35 -0.83 2.27
N ILE A 125 14.65 -0.21 1.13
CA ILE A 125 14.79 -0.88 -0.18
C ILE A 125 16.14 -0.50 -0.79
N HIS A 126 16.64 -1.32 -1.71
CA HIS A 126 17.86 -0.97 -2.44
C HIS A 126 17.60 0.21 -3.38
N ILE A 127 18.59 1.09 -3.58
CA ILE A 127 18.47 2.28 -4.43
C ILE A 127 18.02 1.95 -5.85
N SER A 128 18.51 0.82 -6.41
CA SER A 128 18.07 0.36 -7.72
C SER A 128 16.58 0.03 -7.77
N THR A 129 16.01 -0.49 -6.67
CA THR A 129 14.56 -0.77 -6.59
C THR A 129 13.78 0.54 -6.63
N ALA A 130 14.22 1.56 -5.90
CA ALA A 130 13.61 2.88 -5.93
C ALA A 130 13.72 3.54 -7.32
N PHE A 131 14.84 3.35 -8.01
CA PHE A 131 15.02 3.81 -9.40
C PHE A 131 14.09 3.07 -10.37
N TYR A 132 14.00 1.74 -10.30
CA TYR A 132 13.08 0.97 -11.15
C TYR A 132 11.61 1.34 -10.92
N TRP A 133 11.22 1.69 -9.69
CA TRP A 133 9.84 2.10 -9.39
C TRP A 133 9.47 3.48 -9.96
N ARG A 134 10.46 4.27 -10.38
CA ARG A 134 10.25 5.59 -10.98
C ARG A 134 9.87 5.51 -12.46
N HIS A 135 10.15 4.39 -13.13
CA HIS A 135 10.01 4.19 -14.58
C HIS A 135 8.96 3.13 -14.88
#